data_AF-A0A4C1WQU3-F1
#
_entry.id   AF-A0A4C1WQU3-F1
#
_cell.length_a   1.000
_cell.length_b   1.000
_cell.length_c   1.000
_cell.angle_alpha   90.00
_cell.angle_beta   90.00
_cell.angle_gamma   90.00
#
_symmetry.space_group_name_H-M   'P 1'
#
loop_
_entity.id
_entity.type
_entity.pdbx_description
1 polymer ?
#
loop_
_entity_poly.entity_id
_entity_poly.type
_entity_poly.pdbx_seq_one_letter_code
_entity_poly.pdbx_strand_id
1 'polypeptide(L)'
;MEGGVWRFWASRRALEQRAVSLSALCRAASDPLYITTRNEFQDEALLNELHWSPHAQQYADYGLHTDGARLVKKPAKQHEPAHVVRQVTVPPQERFVTSAFGYVSLFPMLLKVLKPDSPKLGKIFDDLDKPELLWSPYGLRSLSKTSPFYMKRNTEHDPPYWRGQVWISINYLALGALRHYSKVMGPYASRAANLHKRLRDNVVRELFFQSLGFRNVLSEYKRTGYFWEHYSGVDGKGAGCRPFTGWTALVVLIMAGEY
;
A
#
# COMPACT_ATOMS: atom_id res chain seq x y z
N MET A 1 -5.03 -9.76 23.38
CA MET A 1 -5.79 -8.62 22.82
C MET A 1 -5.45 -8.51 21.35
N GLU A 2 -6.22 -9.21 20.54
CA GLU A 2 -6.04 -9.34 19.09
C GLU A 2 -6.68 -8.14 18.36
N GLY A 3 -6.09 -7.75 17.23
CA GLY A 3 -6.84 -7.20 16.08
C GLY A 3 -7.46 -5.82 16.24
N GLY A 4 -6.65 -4.77 16.44
CA GLY A 4 -7.13 -3.37 16.49
C GLY A 4 -6.72 -2.48 15.31
N VAL A 5 -6.10 -3.01 14.25
CA VAL A 5 -5.44 -2.18 13.21
C VAL A 5 -6.39 -1.68 12.11
N TRP A 6 -7.66 -2.09 12.11
CA TRP A 6 -8.62 -1.74 11.03
C TRP A 6 -9.86 -0.96 11.48
N ARG A 7 -9.90 -0.45 12.71
CA ARG A 7 -11.01 0.41 13.17
C ARG A 7 -10.68 1.89 13.03
N PHE A 8 -10.57 2.38 11.81
CA PHE A 8 -10.68 3.82 11.52
C PHE A 8 -11.32 4.03 10.14
N TRP A 9 -12.59 3.66 10.07
CA TRP A 9 -13.61 4.13 9.13
C TRP A 9 -14.90 4.18 9.93
N ALA A 10 -15.07 5.23 10.73
CA ALA A 10 -16.32 5.48 11.46
C ALA A 10 -16.29 6.87 12.11
N SER A 11 -16.67 7.91 11.35
CA SER A 11 -17.62 8.92 11.83
C SER A 11 -17.94 9.96 10.76
N ARG A 12 -18.92 9.66 9.89
CA ARG A 12 -20.21 10.37 9.85
C ARG A 12 -21.12 9.72 8.80
N ARG A 13 -22.22 9.16 9.31
CA ARG A 13 -23.37 8.54 8.62
C ARG A 13 -23.12 7.20 7.93
N ALA A 14 -24.11 6.34 8.16
CA ALA A 14 -24.11 4.91 7.90
C ALA A 14 -24.23 4.58 6.42
N LEU A 15 -23.37 3.68 5.93
CA LEU A 15 -23.56 2.67 4.88
C LEU A 15 -22.20 2.37 4.26
N GLU A 16 -21.48 1.37 4.80
CA GLU A 16 -20.17 0.97 4.28
C GLU A 16 -20.12 -0.51 3.91
N GLN A 17 -19.32 -0.78 2.87
CA GLN A 17 -18.76 -2.05 2.38
C GLN A 17 -19.56 -2.79 1.32
N ARG A 18 -19.24 -2.50 0.04
CA ARG A 18 -19.04 -3.46 -1.09
C ARG A 18 -19.15 -2.72 -2.43
N ALA A 19 -18.04 -2.27 -3.02
CA ALA A 19 -18.08 -1.73 -4.37
C ALA A 19 -16.79 -2.02 -5.14
N VAL A 20 -16.96 -2.76 -6.25
CA VAL A 20 -16.21 -2.76 -7.51
C VAL A 20 -16.48 -4.12 -8.19
N SER A 21 -16.26 -5.25 -7.50
CA SER A 21 -16.51 -6.60 -8.04
C SER A 21 -18.01 -6.94 -8.17
N LEU A 22 -18.86 -6.39 -7.30
CA LEU A 22 -20.31 -6.59 -7.37
C LEU A 22 -20.93 -5.99 -8.64
N SER A 23 -20.29 -5.03 -9.30
CA SER A 23 -20.89 -4.36 -10.46
C SER A 23 -21.02 -5.23 -11.72
N ALA A 24 -20.21 -6.30 -11.83
CA ALA A 24 -20.33 -7.30 -12.89
C ALA A 24 -21.50 -8.27 -12.59
N LEU A 25 -21.67 -8.67 -11.33
CA LEU A 25 -22.77 -9.52 -10.87
C LEU A 25 -24.10 -8.75 -10.78
N CYS A 26 -24.08 -7.47 -10.39
CA CYS A 26 -25.25 -6.61 -10.28
C CYS A 26 -25.74 -6.10 -11.63
N ARG A 27 -24.91 -6.10 -12.68
CA ARG A 27 -25.44 -5.99 -14.05
C ARG A 27 -26.36 -7.16 -14.41
N ALA A 28 -26.14 -8.33 -13.80
CA ALA A 28 -27.06 -9.47 -13.90
C ALA A 28 -28.26 -9.38 -12.94
N ALA A 29 -28.16 -8.61 -11.84
CA ALA A 29 -29.22 -8.48 -10.82
C ALA A 29 -30.05 -7.17 -10.88
N SER A 30 -29.62 -6.17 -11.66
CA SER A 30 -30.29 -4.85 -11.87
C SER A 30 -30.76 -4.12 -10.61
N ASP A 31 -30.12 -4.32 -9.46
CA ASP A 31 -30.52 -3.69 -8.21
C ASP A 31 -30.04 -2.21 -8.14
N PRO A 32 -30.96 -1.23 -8.07
CA PRO A 32 -30.64 0.20 -8.09
C PRO A 32 -29.72 0.69 -6.96
N LEU A 33 -29.74 0.03 -5.79
CA LEU A 33 -28.91 0.40 -4.66
C LEU A 33 -27.43 0.21 -5.01
N TYR A 34 -27.08 -0.94 -5.57
CA TYR A 34 -25.69 -1.23 -5.93
C TYR A 34 -25.16 -0.36 -7.07
N ILE A 35 -26.02 0.01 -8.02
CA ILE A 35 -25.63 0.92 -9.11
C ILE A 35 -25.33 2.31 -8.54
N THR A 36 -26.20 2.82 -7.67
CA THR A 36 -26.01 4.12 -7.00
C THR A 36 -24.73 4.14 -6.19
N THR A 37 -24.55 3.17 -5.28
CA THR A 37 -23.37 3.06 -4.43
C THR A 37 -22.08 2.88 -5.25
N ARG A 38 -22.12 2.11 -6.34
CA ARG A 38 -20.97 1.99 -7.25
C ARG A 38 -20.62 3.34 -7.87
N ASN A 39 -21.61 4.08 -8.37
CA ASN A 39 -21.36 5.38 -9.02
C ASN A 39 -20.74 6.38 -8.03
N GLU A 40 -21.22 6.40 -6.79
CA GLU A 40 -20.63 7.21 -5.72
C GLU A 40 -19.16 6.84 -5.46
N PHE A 41 -18.83 5.55 -5.32
CA PHE A 41 -17.44 5.13 -5.08
C PHE A 41 -16.52 5.22 -6.31
N GLN A 42 -17.07 5.38 -7.51
CA GLN A 42 -16.31 5.66 -8.72
C GLN A 42 -16.17 7.16 -9.02
N ASP A 43 -16.80 8.02 -8.23
CA ASP A 43 -16.71 9.47 -8.41
C ASP A 43 -15.34 10.00 -7.93
N GLU A 44 -14.45 10.25 -8.90
CA GLU A 44 -13.15 10.85 -8.63
C GLU A 44 -13.25 12.25 -8.00
N ALA A 45 -14.28 13.05 -8.32
CA ALA A 45 -14.43 14.39 -7.77
C ALA A 45 -14.73 14.32 -6.27
N LEU A 46 -15.67 13.46 -5.88
CA LEU A 46 -15.98 13.20 -4.47
C LEU A 46 -14.76 12.64 -3.73
N LEU A 47 -14.05 11.69 -4.33
CA LEU A 47 -12.82 11.14 -3.76
C LEU A 47 -11.74 12.22 -3.56
N ASN A 48 -11.60 13.15 -4.51
CA ASN A 48 -10.68 14.26 -4.40
C ASN A 48 -11.09 15.23 -3.29
N GLU A 49 -12.36 15.57 -3.19
CA GLU A 49 -12.88 16.43 -2.13
C GLU A 49 -12.57 15.85 -0.74
N LEU A 50 -12.79 14.55 -0.56
CA LEU A 50 -12.69 13.91 0.75
C LEU A 50 -11.27 13.50 1.14
N HIS A 51 -10.42 13.14 0.18
CA HIS A 51 -9.15 12.46 0.48
C HIS A 51 -7.91 13.06 -0.18
N TRP A 52 -8.04 14.00 -1.12
CA TRP A 52 -6.87 14.63 -1.73
C TRP A 52 -6.35 15.75 -0.84
N SER A 53 -5.10 15.64 -0.37
CA SER A 53 -4.42 16.74 0.31
C SER A 53 -3.78 17.68 -0.72
N PRO A 54 -4.27 18.93 -0.88
CA PRO A 54 -3.69 19.86 -1.86
C PRO A 54 -2.28 20.31 -1.47
N HIS A 55 -1.98 20.37 -0.18
CA HIS A 55 -0.65 20.76 0.30
C HIS A 55 0.39 19.67 0.04
N ALA A 56 0.06 18.41 0.36
CA ALA A 56 1.01 17.30 0.22
C ALA A 56 0.96 16.63 -1.17
N GLN A 57 -0.02 16.98 -2.01
CA GLN A 57 -0.22 16.42 -3.34
C GLN A 57 -0.25 14.88 -3.34
N GLN A 58 -1.08 14.33 -2.46
CA GLN A 58 -1.30 12.89 -2.28
C GLN A 58 -2.71 12.63 -1.72
N TYR A 59 -3.21 11.40 -1.90
CA TYR A 59 -4.36 10.91 -1.13
C TYR A 59 -3.94 10.50 0.27
N ALA A 60 -4.76 10.86 1.26
CA ALA A 60 -4.53 10.57 2.66
C ALA A 60 -5.85 10.33 3.40
N ASP A 61 -5.75 9.59 4.50
CA ASP A 61 -6.82 9.53 5.49
C ASP A 61 -6.95 10.88 6.19
N TYR A 62 -8.13 11.16 6.75
CA TYR A 62 -8.43 12.38 7.50
C TYR A 62 -8.91 12.02 8.91
N GLY A 63 -8.45 12.77 9.90
CA GLY A 63 -8.99 12.68 11.26
C GLY A 63 -8.14 13.41 12.29
N LEU A 64 -8.47 13.20 13.56
CA LEU A 64 -7.76 13.76 14.72
C LEU A 64 -6.36 13.13 14.86
N HIS A 65 -5.34 13.80 14.34
CA HIS A 65 -3.99 13.24 14.19
C HIS A 65 -2.86 14.15 14.71
N THR A 66 -1.77 13.51 15.16
CA THR A 66 -0.49 14.16 15.51
C THR A 66 0.68 13.23 15.17
N ASP A 67 1.72 13.79 14.54
CA ASP A 67 3.02 13.11 14.39
C ASP A 67 3.89 13.26 15.65
N GLY A 68 3.50 14.15 16.56
CA GLY A 68 4.14 14.35 17.86
C GLY A 68 3.75 13.25 18.84
N ALA A 69 3.98 11.98 18.48
CA ALA A 69 3.80 10.84 19.36
C ALA A 69 5.00 9.89 19.25
N ARG A 70 5.49 9.41 20.39
CA ARG A 70 6.63 8.49 20.45
C ARG A 70 6.46 7.45 21.56
N LEU A 71 7.14 6.33 21.41
CA LEU A 71 7.26 5.34 22.48
C LEU A 71 8.36 5.77 23.46
N VAL A 72 8.05 5.76 24.75
CA VAL A 72 8.98 6.12 25.83
C VAL A 72 9.00 5.01 26.86
N LYS A 73 10.21 4.60 27.26
CA LYS A 73 10.40 3.62 28.33
C LYS A 73 10.20 4.30 29.68
N LYS A 74 9.26 3.79 30.47
CA LYS A 74 9.09 4.18 31.87
C LYS A 74 9.95 3.26 32.75
N PRO A 75 10.73 3.82 33.70
CA PRO A 75 11.52 3.01 34.61
C PRO A 75 10.59 2.22 35.54
N ALA A 76 11.10 1.11 36.08
CA ALA A 76 10.38 0.33 37.07
C ALA A 76 10.14 1.17 38.33
N LYS A 77 8.97 1.02 38.93
CA LYS A 77 8.61 1.53 40.25
C LYS A 77 8.36 0.36 41.19
N GLN A 78 8.29 0.60 42.51
CA GLN A 78 8.19 -0.45 43.54
C GLN A 78 7.14 -1.55 43.28
N HIS A 79 6.06 -1.26 42.54
CA HIS A 79 4.99 -2.21 42.20
C HIS A 79 4.69 -2.29 40.70
N GLU A 80 5.58 -1.76 39.85
CA GLU A 80 5.33 -1.67 38.41
C GLU A 80 6.62 -1.93 37.63
N PRO A 81 6.68 -2.97 36.79
CA PRO A 81 7.87 -3.24 35.98
C PRO A 81 8.08 -2.11 34.96
N ALA A 82 9.32 -2.00 34.48
CA ALA A 82 9.63 -1.11 33.39
C ALA A 82 8.80 -1.51 32.16
N HIS A 83 8.17 -0.54 31.52
CA HIS A 83 7.29 -0.77 30.38
C HIS A 83 7.35 0.40 29.41
N VAL A 84 6.93 0.17 28.16
CA VAL A 84 6.91 1.19 27.12
C VAL A 84 5.51 1.78 26.98
N VAL A 85 5.41 3.10 27.04
CA VAL A 85 4.14 3.83 26.83
C VAL A 85 4.23 4.75 25.62
N ARG A 86 3.11 4.96 24.94
CA ARG A 86 2.97 6.03 23.95
C ARG A 86 2.83 7.36 24.69
N GLN A 87 3.72 8.31 24.40
CA GLN A 87 3.63 9.68 24.88
C GLN A 87 3.30 10.61 23.72
N VAL A 88 2.29 11.46 23.89
CA VAL A 88 1.95 12.55 22.98
C VAL A 88 2.70 13.80 23.42
N THR A 89 3.44 14.41 22.50
CA THR A 89 4.22 15.64 22.71
C THR A 89 3.57 16.86 22.06
N VAL A 90 2.74 16.65 21.05
CA VAL A 90 1.98 17.71 20.37
C VAL A 90 0.51 17.30 20.34
N PRO A 91 -0.43 18.14 20.82
CA PRO A 91 -1.85 17.83 20.76
C PRO A 91 -2.32 17.52 19.33
N PRO A 92 -3.21 16.52 19.14
CA PRO A 92 -3.73 16.20 17.83
C PRO A 92 -4.70 17.26 17.32
N GLN A 93 -4.81 17.36 16.00
CA GLN A 93 -5.71 18.26 15.29
C GLN A 93 -6.40 17.49 14.16
N GLU A 94 -7.60 17.92 13.79
CA GLU A 94 -8.30 17.39 12.61
C GLU A 94 -7.53 17.79 11.34
N ARG A 95 -6.96 16.80 10.64
CA ARG A 95 -6.12 17.03 9.45
C ARG A 95 -5.98 15.76 8.61
N PHE A 96 -5.49 15.94 7.38
CA PHE A 96 -4.98 14.83 6.58
C PHE A 96 -3.72 14.22 7.22
N VAL A 97 -3.66 12.88 7.25
CA VAL A 97 -2.52 12.08 7.74
C VAL A 97 -1.49 11.92 6.62
N THR A 98 -0.79 13.01 6.30
CA THR A 98 0.14 13.09 5.16
C THR A 98 1.53 12.51 5.44
N SER A 99 1.83 12.19 6.71
CA SER A 99 3.09 11.55 7.13
C SER A 99 3.13 10.05 6.82
N ALA A 100 2.03 9.47 6.32
CA ALA A 100 1.87 8.05 6.07
C ALA A 100 1.79 7.69 4.57
N PHE A 101 2.48 8.44 3.70
CA PHE A 101 2.52 8.11 2.26
C PHE A 101 2.97 6.65 2.06
N GLY A 102 2.12 5.85 1.43
CA GLY A 102 2.26 4.40 1.38
C GLY A 102 1.21 3.76 0.49
N TYR A 103 0.98 2.47 0.68
CA TYR A 103 -0.02 1.74 -0.12
C TYR A 103 -1.40 2.39 -0.08
N VAL A 104 -1.86 2.86 1.08
CA VAL A 104 -3.16 3.53 1.24
C VAL A 104 -3.31 4.71 0.28
N SER A 105 -2.28 5.55 0.18
CA SER A 105 -2.24 6.70 -0.75
C SER A 105 -2.32 6.30 -2.22
N LEU A 106 -2.04 5.04 -2.57
CA LEU A 106 -2.11 4.54 -3.94
C LEU A 106 -3.48 3.92 -4.29
N PHE A 107 -4.35 3.62 -3.31
CA PHE A 107 -5.61 2.88 -3.54
C PHE A 107 -6.47 3.43 -4.69
N PRO A 108 -6.64 4.76 -4.86
CA PRO A 108 -7.38 5.29 -6.00
C PRO A 108 -6.85 4.82 -7.36
N MET A 109 -5.53 4.72 -7.49
CA MET A 109 -4.85 4.19 -8.68
C MET A 109 -4.91 2.66 -8.73
N LEU A 110 -4.65 1.97 -7.61
CA LEU A 110 -4.68 0.50 -7.53
C LEU A 110 -6.04 -0.08 -7.94
N LEU A 111 -7.13 0.60 -7.56
CA LEU A 111 -8.50 0.22 -7.86
C LEU A 111 -9.03 0.82 -9.17
N LYS A 112 -8.18 1.54 -9.91
CA LYS A 112 -8.49 2.13 -11.23
C LYS A 112 -9.67 3.12 -11.18
N VAL A 113 -9.80 3.86 -10.08
CA VAL A 113 -10.86 4.88 -9.90
C VAL A 113 -10.50 6.17 -10.64
N LEU A 114 -9.21 6.51 -10.71
CA LEU A 114 -8.74 7.74 -11.36
C LEU A 114 -8.92 7.66 -12.88
N LYS A 115 -9.37 8.76 -13.47
CA LYS A 115 -9.43 8.92 -14.93
C LYS A 115 -8.03 8.90 -15.54
N PRO A 116 -7.85 8.38 -16.77
CA PRO A 116 -6.54 8.30 -17.44
C PRO A 116 -5.81 9.63 -17.66
N ASP A 117 -6.54 10.74 -17.68
CA ASP A 117 -6.06 12.12 -17.83
C ASP A 117 -5.97 12.89 -16.52
N SER A 118 -6.31 12.26 -15.38
CA SER A 118 -6.27 12.90 -14.07
C SER A 118 -4.85 13.36 -13.72
N PRO A 119 -4.64 14.64 -13.36
CA PRO A 119 -3.33 15.11 -12.89
C PRO A 119 -2.88 14.43 -11.60
N LYS A 120 -3.82 13.87 -10.80
CA LYS A 120 -3.50 13.12 -9.58
C LYS A 120 -2.89 11.76 -9.91
N LEU A 121 -3.32 11.14 -11.02
CA LEU A 121 -2.68 9.93 -11.54
C LEU A 121 -1.23 10.23 -11.98
N GLY A 122 -1.01 11.33 -12.71
CA GLY A 122 0.32 11.80 -13.10
C GLY A 122 1.23 11.97 -11.88
N LYS A 123 0.75 12.70 -10.85
CA LYS A 123 1.49 12.90 -9.60
C LYS A 123 1.85 11.59 -8.90
N ILE A 124 0.94 10.61 -8.87
CA ILE A 124 1.24 9.28 -8.31
C ILE A 124 2.37 8.62 -9.10
N PHE A 125 2.35 8.67 -10.43
CA PHE A 125 3.41 8.08 -11.26
C PHE A 125 4.76 8.79 -11.13
N ASP A 126 4.76 10.09 -10.86
CA ASP A 126 5.98 10.86 -10.59
C ASP A 126 6.62 10.45 -9.26
N ASP A 127 5.80 10.07 -8.28
CA ASP A 127 6.29 9.63 -6.96
C ASP A 127 6.60 8.14 -6.89
N LEU A 128 5.97 7.31 -7.73
CA LEU A 128 5.98 5.86 -7.57
C LEU A 128 7.38 5.25 -7.65
N ASP A 129 8.22 5.72 -8.59
CA ASP A 129 9.56 5.18 -8.84
C ASP A 129 10.70 5.88 -8.08
N LYS A 130 10.36 6.73 -7.11
CA LYS A 130 11.32 7.39 -6.22
C LYS A 130 11.87 6.41 -5.16
N PRO A 131 13.18 6.10 -5.14
CA PRO A 131 13.77 5.16 -4.19
C PRO A 131 13.69 5.58 -2.72
N GLU A 132 13.65 6.89 -2.48
CA GLU A 132 13.44 7.52 -1.17
C GLU A 132 12.00 7.42 -0.68
N LEU A 133 11.05 7.11 -1.57
CA LEU A 133 9.66 6.86 -1.22
C LEU A 133 9.37 5.35 -1.19
N LEU A 134 8.55 4.86 -2.12
CA LEU A 134 8.04 3.50 -2.14
C LEU A 134 8.88 2.57 -3.01
N TRP A 135 9.66 3.07 -3.96
CA TRP A 135 10.34 2.22 -4.93
C TRP A 135 11.53 1.47 -4.33
N SER A 136 11.53 0.15 -4.47
CA SER A 136 12.69 -0.69 -4.14
C SER A 136 13.05 -1.60 -5.30
N PRO A 137 14.30 -2.11 -5.35
CA PRO A 137 14.70 -3.16 -6.31
C PRO A 137 13.93 -4.49 -6.18
N TYR A 138 13.02 -4.59 -5.20
CA TYR A 138 12.31 -5.81 -4.84
C TYR A 138 10.79 -5.67 -4.91
N GLY A 139 10.29 -4.49 -5.31
CA GLY A 139 8.88 -4.13 -5.33
C GLY A 139 8.60 -2.79 -4.65
N LEU A 140 7.33 -2.40 -4.57
CA LEU A 140 6.87 -1.24 -3.81
C LEU A 140 6.87 -1.58 -2.32
N ARG A 141 7.38 -0.65 -1.49
CA ARG A 141 7.30 -0.70 -0.03
C ARG A 141 5.90 -0.30 0.44
N SER A 142 5.43 -0.87 1.53
CA SER A 142 4.13 -0.53 2.11
C SER A 142 4.02 0.90 2.64
N LEU A 143 5.15 1.50 3.01
CA LEU A 143 5.25 2.84 3.55
C LEU A 143 6.53 3.50 3.09
N SER A 144 6.47 4.81 2.82
CA SER A 144 7.60 5.63 2.38
C SER A 144 8.75 5.61 3.38
N LYS A 145 10.00 5.59 2.89
CA LYS A 145 11.18 5.73 3.78
C LYS A 145 11.24 7.09 4.47
N THR A 146 10.60 8.12 3.90
CA THR A 146 10.51 9.45 4.51
C THR A 146 9.46 9.53 5.63
N SER A 147 8.62 8.50 5.80
CA SER A 147 7.64 8.48 6.88
C SER A 147 8.33 8.34 8.24
N PRO A 148 7.91 9.09 9.28
CA PRO A 148 8.41 8.90 10.64
C PRO A 148 8.11 7.51 11.19
N PHE A 149 7.15 6.78 10.61
CA PHE A 149 6.78 5.43 11.02
C PHE A 149 7.54 4.32 10.28
N TYR A 150 8.38 4.65 9.30
CA TYR A 150 9.12 3.65 8.52
C TYR A 150 9.98 2.76 9.42
N MET A 151 9.73 1.45 9.35
CA MET A 151 10.36 0.39 10.16
C MET A 151 10.28 0.62 11.68
N LYS A 152 9.36 1.47 12.17
CA LYS A 152 9.13 1.68 13.60
C LYS A 152 8.18 0.63 14.16
N ARG A 153 8.50 0.12 15.35
CA ARG A 153 7.62 -0.76 16.11
C ARG A 153 6.34 -0.04 16.54
N ASN A 154 5.25 -0.78 16.71
CA ASN A 154 4.00 -0.20 17.23
C ASN A 154 3.96 -0.24 18.76
N THR A 155 4.52 -1.30 19.35
CA THR A 155 4.69 -1.50 20.79
C THR A 155 6.09 -2.07 21.07
N GLU A 156 6.36 -2.45 22.31
CA GLU A 156 7.58 -3.18 22.65
C GLU A 156 7.67 -4.52 21.90
N HIS A 157 6.55 -5.22 21.72
CA HIS A 157 6.50 -6.57 21.17
C HIS A 157 6.01 -6.64 19.71
N ASP A 158 5.41 -5.57 19.19
CA ASP A 158 4.87 -5.54 17.82
C ASP A 158 5.88 -4.91 16.84
N PRO A 159 6.62 -5.72 16.04
CA PRO A 159 7.54 -5.22 15.03
C PRO A 159 6.81 -4.48 13.89
N PRO A 160 7.52 -3.69 13.07
CA PRO A 160 6.94 -3.12 11.86
C PRO A 160 6.46 -4.23 10.90
N TYR A 161 5.26 -4.07 10.35
CA TYR A 161 4.63 -5.08 9.48
C TYR A 161 4.15 -4.48 8.16
N TRP A 162 3.30 -3.45 8.21
CA TRP A 162 2.91 -2.63 7.06
C TRP A 162 3.66 -1.28 7.05
N ARG A 163 4.87 -1.24 7.59
CA ARG A 163 5.67 0.00 7.78
C ARG A 163 6.97 0.01 6.96
N GLY A 164 6.99 -0.64 5.80
CA GLY A 164 8.13 -0.60 4.87
C GLY A 164 8.36 -1.91 4.11
N GLN A 165 7.77 -3.01 4.57
CA GLN A 165 7.83 -4.32 3.93
C GLN A 165 7.18 -4.30 2.54
N VAL A 166 7.65 -5.17 1.65
CA VAL A 166 7.10 -5.40 0.32
C VAL A 166 6.11 -6.56 0.38
N TRP A 167 4.91 -6.33 -0.14
CA TRP A 167 3.78 -7.26 -0.08
C TRP A 167 3.28 -7.57 -1.49
N ILE A 168 3.27 -8.85 -1.87
CA ILE A 168 2.95 -9.27 -3.24
C ILE A 168 1.49 -8.99 -3.61
N SER A 169 0.56 -9.06 -2.66
CA SER A 169 -0.85 -8.70 -2.87
C SER A 169 -1.03 -7.30 -3.44
N ILE A 170 -0.42 -6.29 -2.82
CA ILE A 170 -0.54 -4.90 -3.27
C ILE A 170 0.30 -4.63 -4.52
N ASN A 171 1.48 -5.26 -4.63
CA ASN A 171 2.30 -5.15 -5.84
C ASN A 171 1.60 -5.75 -7.07
N TYR A 172 0.83 -6.83 -6.91
CA TYR A 172 -0.01 -7.39 -7.96
C TYR A 172 -1.07 -6.37 -8.44
N LEU A 173 -1.78 -5.72 -7.51
CA LEU A 173 -2.75 -4.67 -7.85
C LEU A 173 -2.08 -3.49 -8.56
N ALA A 174 -0.91 -3.05 -8.09
CA ALA A 174 -0.15 -1.98 -8.73
C ALA A 174 0.25 -2.33 -10.16
N LEU A 175 0.74 -3.55 -10.39
CA LEU A 175 1.08 -4.03 -11.73
C LEU A 175 -0.16 -4.08 -12.64
N GLY A 176 -1.29 -4.55 -12.14
CA GLY A 176 -2.55 -4.57 -12.88
C GLY A 176 -3.09 -3.17 -13.21
N ALA A 177 -2.98 -2.22 -12.28
CA ALA A 177 -3.34 -0.82 -12.51
C ALA A 177 -2.42 -0.18 -13.55
N LEU A 178 -1.10 -0.31 -13.42
CA LEU A 178 -0.14 0.22 -14.40
C LEU A 178 -0.34 -0.40 -15.78
N ARG A 179 -0.65 -1.70 -15.86
CA ARG A 179 -1.00 -2.37 -17.12
C ARG A 179 -2.28 -1.80 -17.73
N HIS A 180 -3.31 -1.55 -16.92
CA HIS A 180 -4.54 -0.92 -17.37
C HIS A 180 -4.28 0.48 -17.93
N TYR A 181 -3.62 1.35 -17.16
CA TYR A 181 -3.32 2.73 -17.57
C TYR A 181 -2.36 2.81 -18.76
N SER A 182 -1.55 1.76 -19.01
CA SER A 182 -0.71 1.68 -20.22
C SER A 182 -1.49 1.41 -21.51
N LYS A 183 -2.73 0.91 -21.42
CA LYS A 183 -3.54 0.50 -22.57
C LYS A 183 -4.67 1.46 -22.89
N VAL A 184 -5.19 2.17 -21.90
CA VAL A 184 -6.25 3.17 -22.10
C VAL A 184 -5.64 4.47 -22.62
N MET A 185 -6.39 5.20 -23.45
CA MET A 185 -5.93 6.50 -23.95
C MET A 185 -5.80 7.50 -22.81
N GLY A 186 -4.65 8.15 -22.71
CA GLY A 186 -4.37 9.19 -21.72
C GLY A 186 -2.91 9.66 -21.81
N PRO A 187 -2.60 10.85 -21.28
CA PRO A 187 -1.26 11.44 -21.37
C PRO A 187 -0.17 10.61 -20.66
N TYR A 188 -0.55 9.75 -19.72
CA TYR A 188 0.39 8.98 -18.90
C TYR A 188 0.60 7.53 -19.34
N ALA A 189 0.03 7.10 -20.48
CA ALA A 189 0.06 5.68 -20.90
C ALA A 189 1.49 5.13 -21.07
N SER A 190 2.38 5.89 -21.73
CA SER A 190 3.80 5.53 -21.89
C SER A 190 4.52 5.39 -20.54
N ARG A 191 4.27 6.33 -19.61
CA ARG A 191 4.83 6.32 -18.26
C ARG A 191 4.36 5.09 -17.48
N ALA A 192 3.06 4.77 -17.54
CA ALA A 192 2.50 3.58 -16.93
C ALA A 192 3.12 2.28 -17.49
N ALA A 193 3.34 2.20 -18.81
CA ALA A 193 4.00 1.06 -19.45
C ALA A 193 5.45 0.86 -18.93
N ASN A 194 6.21 1.94 -18.82
CA ASN A 194 7.59 1.91 -18.30
C ASN A 194 7.63 1.44 -16.83
N LEU A 195 6.76 2.02 -15.99
CA LEU A 195 6.65 1.67 -14.57
C LEU A 195 6.22 0.21 -14.40
N HIS A 196 5.24 -0.27 -15.18
CA HIS A 196 4.79 -1.66 -15.16
C HIS A 196 5.94 -2.62 -15.43
N LYS A 197 6.70 -2.38 -16.51
CA LYS A 197 7.84 -3.22 -16.89
C LYS A 197 8.87 -3.29 -15.76
N ARG A 198 9.32 -2.12 -15.27
CA ARG A 198 10.36 -2.04 -14.23
C ARG A 198 9.90 -2.64 -12.90
N LEU A 199 8.64 -2.45 -12.51
CA LEU A 199 8.11 -3.01 -11.28
C LEU A 199 7.98 -4.54 -11.37
N ARG A 200 7.52 -5.06 -12.52
CA ARG A 200 7.43 -6.50 -12.77
C ARG A 200 8.81 -7.14 -12.70
N ASP A 201 9.80 -6.50 -13.31
CA ASP A 201 11.20 -6.92 -13.24
C ASP A 201 11.67 -6.94 -11.77
N ASN A 202 11.41 -5.90 -10.97
CA ASN A 202 11.79 -5.90 -9.54
C ASN A 202 11.16 -7.03 -8.71
N VAL A 203 9.87 -7.34 -8.94
CA VAL A 203 9.12 -8.33 -8.16
C VAL A 203 9.48 -9.77 -8.55
N VAL A 204 9.43 -10.08 -9.84
CA VAL A 204 9.56 -11.47 -10.34
C VAL A 204 11.00 -11.84 -10.58
N ARG A 205 11.76 -10.96 -11.27
CA ARG A 205 12.93 -11.28 -12.11
C ARG A 205 13.45 -12.72 -11.96
N GLU A 206 12.88 -13.58 -12.79
CA GLU A 206 13.57 -14.72 -13.36
C GLU A 206 14.47 -14.21 -14.50
N LEU A 207 15.72 -14.70 -14.58
CA LEU A 207 16.58 -14.72 -15.77
C LEU A 207 17.24 -13.39 -16.21
N PHE A 208 18.53 -13.20 -15.85
CA PHE A 208 19.70 -13.47 -16.72
C PHE A 208 21.00 -12.94 -16.08
N PHE A 209 20.92 -11.97 -15.17
CA PHE A 209 22.08 -11.44 -14.43
C PHE A 209 22.11 -11.97 -12.99
N GLN A 210 22.42 -13.26 -12.83
CA GLN A 210 22.83 -13.83 -11.53
C GLN A 210 24.08 -13.13 -10.96
N SER A 211 24.83 -12.42 -11.79
CA SER A 211 26.08 -11.73 -11.45
C SER A 211 25.95 -10.52 -10.52
N LEU A 212 24.74 -10.00 -10.24
CA LEU A 212 24.57 -8.73 -9.50
C LEU A 212 23.99 -8.87 -8.08
N GLY A 213 23.83 -10.09 -7.55
CA GLY A 213 23.53 -10.30 -6.11
C GLY A 213 22.18 -9.79 -5.58
N PHE A 214 21.30 -9.28 -6.44
CA PHE A 214 19.98 -8.77 -6.06
C PHE A 214 18.99 -9.91 -5.76
N ARG A 215 18.26 -9.85 -4.63
CA ARG A 215 17.32 -10.90 -4.18
C ARG A 215 15.86 -10.51 -4.38
N ASN A 216 15.05 -11.25 -5.13
CA ASN A 216 13.60 -11.10 -5.24
C ASN A 216 12.86 -12.39 -4.84
N VAL A 217 11.53 -12.45 -5.03
CA VAL A 217 10.67 -13.58 -4.65
C VAL A 217 11.22 -14.92 -5.12
N LEU A 218 11.60 -15.03 -6.39
CA LEU A 218 12.07 -16.30 -6.97
C LEU A 218 13.48 -16.67 -6.52
N SER A 219 14.37 -15.69 -6.38
CA SER A 219 15.69 -15.96 -5.81
C SER A 219 15.61 -16.37 -4.33
N GLU A 220 14.68 -15.80 -3.58
CA GLU A 220 14.49 -16.13 -2.17
C GLU A 220 13.85 -17.51 -2.03
N TYR A 221 12.91 -17.86 -2.89
CA TYR A 221 12.42 -19.23 -3.03
C TYR A 221 13.54 -20.22 -3.34
N LYS A 222 14.41 -19.93 -4.33
CA LYS A 222 15.57 -20.78 -4.67
C LYS A 222 16.54 -20.93 -3.48
N ARG A 223 16.70 -19.88 -2.66
CA ARG A 223 17.60 -19.87 -1.51
C ARG A 223 17.04 -20.61 -0.29
N THR A 224 15.74 -20.49 -0.01
CA THR A 224 15.14 -20.98 1.24
C THR A 224 14.20 -22.17 1.05
N GLY A 225 13.79 -22.47 -0.18
CA GLY A 225 12.78 -23.49 -0.50
C GLY A 225 11.33 -23.08 -0.21
N TYR A 226 11.07 -21.80 0.10
CA TYR A 226 9.75 -21.35 0.55
C TYR A 226 9.37 -19.98 0.00
N PHE A 227 8.07 -19.77 -0.20
CA PHE A 227 7.48 -18.45 -0.29
C PHE A 227 7.25 -17.88 1.12
N TRP A 228 7.46 -16.58 1.24
CA TRP A 228 7.31 -15.83 2.48
C TRP A 228 6.12 -14.87 2.39
N GLU A 229 5.60 -14.50 3.55
CA GLU A 229 4.47 -13.60 3.70
C GLU A 229 4.76 -12.19 3.17
N HIS A 230 5.96 -11.66 3.46
CA HIS A 230 6.43 -10.37 2.98
C HIS A 230 7.95 -10.38 2.77
N TYR A 231 8.46 -9.38 2.05
CA TYR A 231 9.87 -9.26 1.69
C TYR A 231 10.45 -7.92 2.15
N SER A 232 11.75 -7.90 2.42
CA SER A 232 12.50 -6.69 2.77
C SER A 232 12.68 -5.78 1.55
N GLY A 233 12.26 -4.51 1.66
CA GLY A 233 12.52 -3.49 0.64
C GLY A 233 13.97 -2.96 0.61
N VAL A 234 14.89 -3.61 1.34
CA VAL A 234 16.32 -3.24 1.47
C VAL A 234 17.25 -4.32 0.91
N ASP A 235 16.98 -5.59 1.21
CA ASP A 235 17.83 -6.71 0.80
C ASP A 235 17.04 -7.88 0.19
N GLY A 236 15.71 -7.74 0.04
CA GLY A 236 14.86 -8.75 -0.59
C GLY A 236 14.64 -10.03 0.21
N LYS A 237 15.15 -10.11 1.45
CA LYS A 237 14.93 -11.29 2.31
C LYS A 237 13.45 -11.48 2.64
N GLY A 238 13.00 -12.71 2.59
CA GLY A 238 11.67 -13.12 3.02
C GLY A 238 11.57 -13.14 4.55
N ALA A 239 10.41 -12.73 5.08
CA ALA A 239 10.12 -12.70 6.51
C ALA A 239 8.62 -12.92 6.77
N GLY A 240 8.24 -13.05 8.04
CA GLY A 240 6.89 -13.44 8.45
C GLY A 240 6.67 -14.95 8.35
N CYS A 241 5.41 -15.34 8.15
CA CYS A 241 5.03 -16.75 8.04
C CYS A 241 5.66 -17.43 6.80
N ARG A 242 6.01 -18.72 6.94
CA ARG A 242 6.42 -19.61 5.84
C ARG A 242 6.03 -21.07 6.16
N PRO A 243 5.73 -21.92 5.15
CA PRO A 243 5.48 -21.55 3.76
C PRO A 243 4.24 -20.66 3.64
N PHE A 244 4.31 -19.62 2.81
CA PHE A 244 3.20 -18.71 2.57
C PHE A 244 2.81 -18.73 1.09
N THR A 245 2.12 -19.78 0.68
CA THR A 245 1.42 -19.88 -0.62
C THR A 245 0.02 -19.26 -0.57
N GLY A 246 -0.17 -18.23 0.27
CA GLY A 246 -1.34 -17.36 0.26
C GLY A 246 -1.24 -16.36 -0.89
N TRP A 247 -1.42 -15.06 -0.61
CA TRP A 247 -1.31 -14.04 -1.67
C TRP A 247 0.06 -13.96 -2.35
N THR A 248 1.12 -14.51 -1.77
CA THR A 248 2.43 -14.56 -2.44
C THR A 248 2.39 -15.45 -3.69
N ALA A 249 1.45 -16.40 -3.78
CA ALA A 249 1.22 -17.20 -4.98
C ALA A 249 0.79 -16.36 -6.21
N LEU A 250 0.31 -15.12 -6.02
CA LEU A 250 0.03 -14.19 -7.12
C LEU A 250 1.26 -13.91 -8.00
N VAL A 251 2.47 -14.19 -7.52
CA VAL A 251 3.69 -14.12 -8.35
C VAL A 251 3.58 -14.94 -9.64
N VAL A 252 2.83 -16.04 -9.63
CA VAL A 252 2.57 -16.87 -10.81
C VAL A 252 1.74 -16.09 -11.85
N LEU A 253 0.70 -15.38 -11.43
CA LEU A 253 -0.10 -14.53 -12.33
C LEU A 253 0.71 -13.35 -12.85
N ILE A 254 1.58 -12.75 -12.01
CA ILE A 254 2.50 -11.70 -12.43
C ILE A 254 3.46 -12.21 -13.53
N MET A 255 3.96 -13.44 -13.39
CA MET A 255 4.80 -14.08 -14.40
C MET A 255 4.05 -14.28 -15.71
N ALA A 256 2.80 -14.76 -15.65
CA ALA A 256 1.92 -14.93 -16.81
C ALA A 256 1.45 -13.60 -17.44
N GLY A 257 1.53 -12.49 -16.69
CA GLY A 257 1.04 -11.18 -17.14
C GLY A 257 -0.48 -11.08 -17.08
N GLU A 258 -1.11 -11.84 -16.19
CA GLU A 258 -2.56 -11.88 -15.96
C GLU A 258 -2.91 -11.02 -14.73
N TYR A 259 -3.84 -10.08 -14.89
CA TYR A 259 -4.16 -9.03 -13.90
C TYR A 259 -5.66 -8.74 -13.78
#